data_AF-A0A1H4B6A3-F1
#
_entry.id   AF-A0A1H4B6A3-F1
#
_cell.length_a   1.000
_cell.length_b   1.000
_cell.length_c   1.000
_cell.angle_alpha   90.00
_cell.angle_beta   90.00
_cell.angle_gamma   90.00
#
_symmetry.space_group_name_H-M   'P 1'
#
loop_
_entity.id
_entity.type
_entity.pdbx_description
1 polymer ?
#
loop_
_entity_poly.entity_id
_entity_poly.type
_entity_poly.pdbx_seq_one_letter_code
_entity_poly.pdbx_strand_id
1 'polypeptide(L)'
;MKKALLSMLFTFAACLMAWAQKSLTPAPVGMKPFYISHYGRHELQHHGQVNEYVLTDSAAHKERTVICQMVERFPEVFVDKMPVDARSMTNACCILAMENAMVQLSTFYPNLNIHHNATRRDLGYLDQQHNQPQTWHRLLRKIIDEADSCISQPKPGISLRYGHETSTTPLVGLFPEGNHIQLVFYRRHLDDQDVLVKVLVDGKAITLPLPTKQLPYYKWSTFRTYCLKRLELLNERREKP
;
A
#
# COMPACT_ATOMS: atom_id res chain seq x y z
N MET A 1 6.74 -16.32 28.30
CA MET A 1 5.46 -16.01 27.60
C MET A 1 4.73 -14.79 28.16
N LYS A 2 4.49 -14.68 29.49
CA LYS A 2 3.76 -13.52 30.07
C LYS A 2 4.48 -12.15 29.93
N LYS A 3 5.82 -12.11 29.90
CA LYS A 3 6.59 -10.86 29.75
C LYS A 3 6.54 -10.25 28.33
N ALA A 4 6.43 -11.08 27.29
CA ALA A 4 6.33 -10.61 25.90
C ALA A 4 4.94 -10.02 25.61
N LEU A 5 3.88 -10.63 26.19
CA LEU A 5 2.52 -10.09 26.11
C LEU A 5 2.39 -8.74 26.83
N LEU A 6 3.08 -8.58 27.96
CA LEU A 6 3.05 -7.37 28.77
C LEU A 6 3.85 -6.21 28.16
N SER A 7 4.98 -6.49 27.48
CA SER A 7 5.70 -5.44 26.75
C SER A 7 4.94 -5.02 25.48
N MET A 8 4.28 -5.95 24.79
CA MET A 8 3.40 -5.65 23.65
C MET A 8 2.24 -4.73 24.06
N LEU A 9 1.65 -4.94 25.24
CA LEU A 9 0.61 -4.07 25.81
C LEU A 9 1.14 -2.68 26.23
N PHE A 10 2.37 -2.58 26.73
CA PHE A 10 2.96 -1.30 27.16
C PHE A 10 3.42 -0.43 25.98
N THR A 11 3.93 -1.02 24.90
CA THR A 11 4.23 -0.29 23.66
C THR A 11 2.95 0.13 22.93
N PHE A 12 1.88 -0.67 22.98
CA PHE A 12 0.55 -0.27 22.50
C PHE A 12 -0.02 0.93 23.26
N ALA A 13 0.13 0.97 24.59
CA ALA A 13 -0.43 2.03 25.43
C ALA A 13 0.25 3.40 25.24
N ALA A 14 1.57 3.42 25.00
CA ALA A 14 2.29 4.67 24.71
C ALA A 14 1.94 5.23 23.32
N CYS A 15 1.63 4.36 22.35
CA CYS A 15 1.12 4.78 21.04
C CYS A 15 -0.34 5.27 21.11
N LEU A 16 -1.18 4.63 21.94
CA LEU A 16 -2.58 5.03 22.19
C LEU A 16 -2.75 6.46 22.70
N MET A 17 -1.79 6.98 23.48
CA MET A 17 -1.90 8.32 24.10
C MET A 17 -1.47 9.48 23.18
N ALA A 18 -0.81 9.20 22.05
CA ALA A 18 -0.42 10.23 21.08
C ALA A 18 -1.50 10.49 20.01
N TRP A 19 -2.56 9.68 19.97
CA TRP A 19 -3.71 9.85 19.06
C TRP A 19 -5.01 9.93 19.85
N ALA A 20 -5.19 11.04 20.55
CA ALA A 20 -6.52 11.56 20.74
C ALA A 20 -7.09 11.95 19.35
N GLN A 21 -8.12 11.23 18.90
CA GLN A 21 -9.17 11.74 18.00
C GLN A 21 -8.87 11.82 16.48
N LYS A 22 -8.81 10.66 15.81
CA LYS A 22 -9.26 10.53 14.42
C LYS A 22 -10.14 9.28 14.33
N SER A 23 -11.41 9.44 13.97
CA SER A 23 -12.32 8.30 13.83
C SER A 23 -11.82 7.39 12.70
N LEU A 24 -11.22 6.25 13.08
CA LEU A 24 -10.87 5.20 12.12
C LEU A 24 -12.17 4.65 11.53
N THR A 25 -12.25 4.56 10.20
CA THR A 25 -13.41 3.93 9.55
C THR A 25 -13.45 2.43 9.88
N PRO A 26 -14.46 1.95 10.63
CA PRO A 26 -14.53 0.57 11.08
C PRO A 26 -14.79 -0.37 9.90
N ALA A 27 -14.32 -1.61 9.97
CA ALA A 27 -14.58 -2.62 8.94
C ALA A 27 -16.10 -2.77 8.65
N PRO A 28 -16.50 -3.15 7.42
CA PRO A 28 -17.90 -3.44 7.12
C PRO A 28 -18.43 -4.55 8.05
N VAL A 29 -19.72 -4.48 8.39
CA VAL A 29 -20.34 -5.43 9.32
C VAL A 29 -20.15 -6.87 8.83
N GLY A 30 -19.57 -7.72 9.68
CA GLY A 30 -19.33 -9.13 9.39
C GLY A 30 -18.15 -9.42 8.45
N MET A 31 -17.40 -8.40 8.00
CA MET A 31 -16.25 -8.57 7.12
C MET A 31 -14.94 -8.29 7.85
N LYS A 32 -13.87 -8.99 7.46
CA LYS A 32 -12.52 -8.77 7.99
C LYS A 32 -11.57 -8.34 6.88
N PRO A 33 -10.60 -7.44 7.16
CA PRO A 33 -9.55 -7.14 6.21
C PRO A 33 -8.67 -8.39 6.02
N PHE A 34 -8.22 -8.65 4.80
CA PHE A 34 -7.36 -9.80 4.51
C PHE A 34 -6.22 -9.49 3.53
N TYR A 35 -6.29 -8.39 2.78
CA TYR A 35 -5.23 -7.98 1.88
C TYR A 35 -5.04 -6.47 1.91
N ILE A 36 -3.78 -6.03 1.91
CA ILE A 36 -3.40 -4.63 1.81
C ILE A 36 -2.45 -4.48 0.64
N SER A 37 -2.84 -3.68 -0.34
CA SER A 37 -1.96 -3.21 -1.42
C SER A 37 -1.53 -1.78 -1.10
N HIS A 38 -0.25 -1.58 -0.82
CA HIS A 38 0.33 -0.30 -0.46
C HIS A 38 1.24 0.24 -1.55
N TYR A 39 1.15 1.55 -1.77
CA TYR A 39 2.14 2.32 -2.51
C TYR A 39 2.64 3.46 -1.63
N GLY A 40 3.96 3.53 -1.42
CA GLY A 40 4.68 4.59 -0.74
C GLY A 40 5.49 5.44 -1.73
N ARG A 41 5.28 6.75 -1.67
CA ARG A 41 5.99 7.76 -2.45
C ARG A 41 7.13 8.33 -1.63
N HIS A 42 8.31 8.40 -2.23
CA HIS A 42 9.46 9.06 -1.64
C HIS A 42 10.00 10.13 -2.58
N GLU A 43 10.00 11.36 -2.07
CA GLU A 43 10.57 12.51 -2.75
C GLU A 43 12.10 12.44 -2.70
N LEU A 44 12.73 12.78 -3.82
CA LEU A 44 14.18 12.97 -3.87
C LEU A 44 14.49 14.28 -3.13
N GLN A 45 15.00 14.19 -1.91
CA GLN A 45 15.46 15.38 -1.18
C GLN A 45 16.95 15.60 -1.48
N HIS A 46 17.27 16.78 -2.04
CA HIS A 46 18.63 17.24 -2.20
C HIS A 46 19.12 17.86 -0.88
N HIS A 47 20.28 17.42 -0.38
CA HIS A 47 20.88 18.00 0.81
C HIS A 47 22.29 18.54 0.51
N GLY A 48 22.40 19.87 0.34
CA GLY A 48 23.70 20.57 0.23
C GLY A 48 24.42 20.41 -1.11
N GLN A 49 25.76 20.53 -1.10
CA GLN A 49 26.63 20.49 -2.29
C GLN A 49 26.99 19.07 -2.76
N VAL A 50 26.50 18.03 -2.08
CA VAL A 50 26.72 16.64 -2.46
C VAL A 50 25.43 16.15 -3.14
N ASN A 51 25.53 15.67 -4.38
CA ASN A 51 24.44 15.01 -5.08
C ASN A 51 24.19 13.61 -4.49
N GLU A 52 23.93 13.53 -3.20
CA GLU A 52 23.62 12.27 -2.52
C GLU A 52 22.14 12.22 -2.19
N TYR A 53 21.47 11.21 -2.75
CA TYR A 53 20.07 10.93 -2.50
C TYR A 53 19.94 10.26 -1.13
N VAL A 54 19.57 11.05 -0.11
CA VAL A 54 19.51 10.58 1.28
C VAL A 54 18.07 10.56 1.78
N LEU A 55 17.68 9.47 2.43
CA LEU A 55 16.46 9.42 3.22
C LEU A 55 16.73 10.12 4.56
N THR A 56 16.08 11.25 4.82
CA THR A 56 16.22 11.97 6.10
C THR A 56 15.63 11.16 7.26
N ASP A 57 16.13 11.37 8.48
CA ASP A 57 15.60 10.71 9.68
C ASP A 57 14.10 10.97 9.90
N SER A 58 13.64 12.17 9.56
CA SER A 58 12.22 12.53 9.61
C SER A 58 11.40 11.70 8.60
N ALA A 59 11.89 11.53 7.37
CA ALA A 59 11.24 10.69 6.37
C ALA A 59 11.22 9.21 6.79
N ALA A 60 12.34 8.69 7.32
CA ALA A 60 12.41 7.34 7.88
C ALA A 60 11.42 7.15 9.05
N HIS A 61 11.30 8.13 9.95
CA HIS A 61 10.34 8.09 11.05
C HIS A 61 8.89 8.12 10.56
N LYS A 62 8.57 8.94 9.56
CA LYS A 62 7.24 8.95 8.93
C LYS A 62 6.89 7.59 8.34
N GLU A 63 7.83 6.95 7.64
CA GLU A 63 7.64 5.61 7.07
C GLU A 63 7.30 4.58 8.15
N ARG A 64 8.10 4.53 9.21
CA ARG A 64 7.83 3.66 10.37
C ARG A 64 6.45 3.95 10.99
N THR A 65 6.08 5.22 11.09
CA THR A 65 4.78 5.64 11.63
C THR A 65 3.61 5.11 10.78
N VAL A 66 3.72 5.16 9.46
CA VAL A 66 2.71 4.61 8.54
C VAL A 66 2.53 3.11 8.75
N ILE A 67 3.63 2.37 8.97
CA ILE A 67 3.57 0.95 9.28
C ILE A 67 2.93 0.67 10.64
N CYS A 68 3.28 1.44 11.69
CA CYS A 68 2.62 1.31 12.99
C CYS A 68 1.10 1.49 12.85
N GLN A 69 0.68 2.54 12.14
CA GLN A 69 -0.74 2.81 11.88
C GLN A 69 -1.41 1.70 11.07
N MET A 70 -0.71 1.10 10.10
CA MET A 70 -1.23 -0.02 9.32
C MET A 70 -1.48 -1.24 10.21
N VAL A 71 -0.52 -1.59 11.08
CA VAL A 71 -0.62 -2.72 12.01
C VAL A 71 -1.73 -2.50 13.03
N GLU A 72 -1.79 -1.31 13.65
CA GLU A 72 -2.82 -0.98 14.64
C GLU A 72 -4.22 -0.98 14.05
N ARG A 73 -4.37 -0.54 12.80
CA ARG A 73 -5.67 -0.40 12.15
C ARG A 73 -6.19 -1.71 11.57
N PHE A 74 -5.29 -2.62 11.16
CA PHE A 74 -5.63 -3.86 10.45
C PHE A 74 -4.94 -5.09 11.04
N PRO A 75 -4.98 -5.31 12.37
CA PRO A 75 -4.25 -6.41 13.00
C PRO A 75 -4.66 -7.80 12.47
N GLU A 76 -5.89 -7.95 11.95
CA GLU A 76 -6.40 -9.22 11.43
C GLU A 76 -5.71 -9.69 10.13
N VAL A 77 -5.05 -8.78 9.40
CA VAL A 77 -4.28 -9.12 8.20
C VAL A 77 -2.99 -9.85 8.56
N PHE A 78 -2.39 -9.51 9.71
CA PHE A 78 -1.07 -9.97 10.11
C PHE A 78 -1.16 -11.27 10.90
N VAL A 79 -0.84 -12.39 10.25
CA VAL A 79 -0.80 -13.73 10.86
C VAL A 79 0.59 -14.35 10.74
N ASP A 80 0.86 -15.41 11.49
CA ASP A 80 2.15 -16.11 11.46
C ASP A 80 2.50 -16.57 10.02
N LYS A 81 3.73 -16.31 9.58
CA LYS A 81 4.24 -16.65 8.23
C LYS A 81 3.42 -16.08 7.08
N MET A 82 2.66 -15.00 7.33
CA MET A 82 1.92 -14.28 6.29
C MET A 82 2.90 -13.73 5.24
N PRO A 83 2.63 -13.93 3.94
CA PRO A 83 3.50 -13.46 2.87
C PRO A 83 3.45 -11.94 2.73
N VAL A 84 4.62 -11.31 2.82
CA VAL A 84 4.83 -9.89 2.49
C VAL A 84 5.66 -9.83 1.22
N ASP A 85 5.16 -9.20 0.16
CA ASP A 85 5.94 -8.87 -1.03
C ASP A 85 6.21 -7.37 -1.07
N ALA A 86 7.47 -6.97 -0.95
CA ALA A 86 7.89 -5.57 -0.99
C ALA A 86 8.80 -5.31 -2.19
N ARG A 87 8.46 -4.30 -2.99
CA ARG A 87 9.16 -3.97 -4.24
C ARG A 87 9.53 -2.50 -4.25
N SER A 88 10.76 -2.20 -4.64
CA SER A 88 11.24 -0.81 -4.69
C SER A 88 11.91 -0.49 -6.01
N MET A 89 11.88 0.79 -6.38
CA MET A 89 12.81 1.34 -7.36
C MET A 89 14.27 1.18 -6.87
N THR A 90 15.23 1.29 -7.78
CA THR A 90 16.65 1.04 -7.47
C THR A 90 17.38 2.23 -6.85
N ASN A 91 16.69 3.36 -6.61
CA ASN A 91 17.30 4.51 -5.96
C ASN A 91 17.37 4.31 -4.44
N ALA A 92 18.39 4.90 -3.81
CA ALA A 92 18.67 4.68 -2.39
C ALA A 92 17.51 5.11 -1.48
N CYS A 93 16.85 6.25 -1.73
CA CYS A 93 15.75 6.73 -0.90
C CYS A 93 14.56 5.77 -0.85
N CYS A 94 14.12 5.25 -2.02
CA CYS A 94 13.02 4.30 -2.09
C CYS A 94 13.40 2.94 -1.46
N ILE A 95 14.65 2.50 -1.60
CA ILE A 95 15.12 1.28 -0.94
C ILE A 95 15.10 1.46 0.57
N LEU A 96 15.71 2.54 1.09
CA LEU A 96 15.78 2.79 2.53
C LEU A 96 14.39 2.99 3.15
N ALA A 97 13.44 3.56 2.41
CA ALA A 97 12.06 3.64 2.85
C ALA A 97 11.42 2.25 2.98
N MET A 98 11.54 1.42 1.93
CA MET A 98 11.08 0.03 1.98
C MET A 98 11.71 -0.72 3.16
N GLU A 99 13.01 -0.58 3.38
CA GLU A 99 13.71 -1.24 4.48
C GLU A 99 13.23 -0.74 5.86
N ASN A 100 12.97 0.56 6.03
CA ASN A 100 12.38 1.08 7.27
C ASN A 100 10.99 0.46 7.53
N ALA A 101 10.19 0.26 6.49
CA ALA A 101 8.92 -0.42 6.63
C ALA A 101 9.08 -1.90 7.01
N MET A 102 10.04 -2.61 6.39
CA MET A 102 10.28 -4.04 6.65
C MET A 102 10.79 -4.28 8.05
N VAL A 103 11.74 -3.46 8.49
CA VAL A 103 12.26 -3.49 9.86
C VAL A 103 11.13 -3.22 10.84
N GLN A 104 10.30 -2.19 10.61
CA GLN A 104 9.19 -1.88 11.50
C GLN A 104 8.16 -3.02 11.57
N LEU A 105 7.77 -3.61 10.44
CA LEU A 105 6.89 -4.79 10.43
C LEU A 105 7.47 -5.95 11.23
N SER A 106 8.77 -6.21 11.06
CA SER A 106 9.48 -7.31 11.75
C SER A 106 9.53 -7.10 13.27
N THR A 107 9.49 -5.85 13.76
CA THR A 107 9.39 -5.59 15.21
C THR A 107 8.05 -6.03 15.81
N PHE A 108 6.97 -5.97 15.04
CA PHE A 108 5.63 -6.40 15.48
C PHE A 108 5.39 -7.89 15.22
N TYR A 109 5.86 -8.40 14.09
CA TYR A 109 5.64 -9.77 13.63
C TYR A 109 6.96 -10.37 13.10
N PRO A 110 7.80 -10.95 13.97
CA PRO A 110 9.13 -11.43 13.57
C PRO A 110 9.11 -12.68 12.66
N ASN A 111 7.97 -13.36 12.55
CA ASN A 111 7.81 -14.59 11.76
C ASN A 111 7.14 -14.35 10.39
N LEU A 112 7.02 -13.10 9.93
CA LEU A 112 6.47 -12.83 8.59
C LEU A 112 7.36 -13.45 7.52
N ASN A 113 6.75 -13.96 6.45
CA ASN A 113 7.50 -14.43 5.29
C ASN A 113 7.72 -13.25 4.34
N ILE A 114 8.79 -12.49 4.60
CA ILE A 114 9.10 -11.26 3.85
C ILE A 114 9.96 -11.60 2.63
N HIS A 115 9.43 -11.30 1.46
CA HIS A 115 10.18 -11.22 0.21
C HIS A 115 10.28 -9.75 -0.19
N HIS A 116 11.50 -9.24 -0.32
CA HIS A 116 11.73 -7.86 -0.73
C HIS A 116 12.83 -7.79 -1.78
N ASN A 117 12.68 -6.89 -2.76
CA ASN A 117 13.69 -6.70 -3.80
C ASN A 117 13.59 -5.30 -4.45
N ALA A 118 14.72 -4.86 -5.00
CA ALA A 118 14.83 -3.64 -5.78
C ALA A 118 15.65 -3.93 -7.04
N THR A 119 14.99 -4.43 -8.08
CA THR A 119 15.66 -4.80 -9.34
C THR A 119 15.24 -3.92 -10.50
N ARG A 120 16.06 -3.92 -11.57
CA ARG A 120 15.68 -3.32 -12.85
C ARG A 120 14.40 -3.92 -13.46
N ARG A 121 14.02 -5.14 -13.08
CA ARG A 121 12.74 -5.74 -13.53
C ARG A 121 11.55 -5.03 -12.89
N ASP A 122 11.69 -4.58 -11.65
CA ASP A 122 10.63 -3.90 -10.90
C ASP A 122 10.40 -2.47 -11.44
N LEU A 123 11.44 -1.84 -11.99
CA LEU A 123 11.33 -0.54 -12.68
C LEU A 123 10.34 -0.58 -13.85
N GLY A 124 10.13 -1.75 -14.46
CA GLY A 124 9.21 -1.92 -15.57
C GLY A 124 7.77 -1.49 -15.26
N TYR A 125 7.36 -1.50 -13.98
CA TYR A 125 6.05 -1.00 -13.53
C TYR A 125 6.13 0.04 -12.41
N LEU A 126 7.31 0.28 -11.81
CA LEU A 126 7.51 1.27 -10.76
C LEU A 126 8.11 2.59 -11.26
N ASP A 127 8.78 2.63 -12.40
CA ASP A 127 9.56 3.80 -12.82
C ASP A 127 9.08 4.42 -14.12
N GLN A 128 9.17 5.75 -14.16
CA GLN A 128 9.07 6.55 -15.35
C GLN A 128 10.38 6.74 -16.11
N GLN A 129 10.66 5.82 -17.03
CA GLN A 129 11.77 6.00 -17.96
C GLN A 129 11.43 7.09 -18.99
N HIS A 130 12.11 8.24 -18.88
CA HIS A 130 11.97 9.40 -19.79
C HIS A 130 12.10 9.05 -21.29
N ASN A 131 12.81 7.96 -21.62
CA ASN A 131 13.04 7.52 -23.00
C ASN A 131 12.20 6.29 -23.40
N GLN A 132 11.24 5.85 -22.58
CA GLN A 132 10.29 4.80 -22.99
C GLN A 132 8.86 5.31 -22.89
N PRO A 133 8.05 5.16 -23.95
CA PRO A 133 6.66 5.57 -23.91
C PRO A 133 5.88 4.71 -22.89
N GLN A 134 5.64 5.32 -21.74
CA GLN A 134 4.51 5.12 -20.84
C GLN A 134 4.38 3.73 -20.19
N THR A 135 5.25 3.44 -19.22
CA THR A 135 5.13 2.30 -18.29
C THR A 135 4.05 2.51 -17.20
N TRP A 136 3.29 3.60 -17.26
CA TRP A 136 2.36 4.07 -16.20
C TRP A 136 1.25 3.05 -15.93
N HIS A 137 0.56 2.62 -16.97
CA HIS A 137 -0.55 1.68 -16.89
C HIS A 137 -0.16 0.35 -16.21
N ARG A 138 1.14 0.01 -16.19
CA ARG A 138 1.66 -1.23 -15.60
C ARG A 138 1.56 -1.26 -14.08
N LEU A 139 1.70 -0.12 -13.38
CA LEU A 139 1.52 -0.10 -11.93
C LEU A 139 0.09 -0.50 -11.56
N LEU A 140 -0.89 0.17 -12.16
CA LEU A 140 -2.30 -0.10 -11.90
C LEU A 140 -2.69 -1.52 -12.33
N ARG A 141 -2.19 -1.99 -13.48
CA ARG A 141 -2.33 -3.39 -13.90
C ARG A 141 -1.78 -4.35 -12.83
N LYS A 142 -0.56 -4.12 -12.36
CA LYS A 142 0.09 -4.94 -11.34
C LYS A 142 -0.66 -4.90 -10.00
N ILE A 143 -1.28 -3.78 -9.62
CA ILE A 143 -2.16 -3.69 -8.43
C ILE A 143 -3.38 -4.59 -8.60
N ILE A 144 -4.02 -4.56 -9.77
CA ILE A 144 -5.18 -5.42 -10.07
C ILE A 144 -4.78 -6.89 -10.05
N ASP A 145 -3.70 -7.25 -10.73
CA ASP A 145 -3.28 -8.65 -10.87
C ASP A 145 -2.87 -9.26 -9.51
N GLU A 146 -2.17 -8.51 -8.65
CA GLU A 146 -1.85 -8.97 -7.30
C GLU A 146 -3.07 -9.05 -6.39
N ALA A 147 -4.02 -8.12 -6.53
CA ALA A 147 -5.28 -8.19 -5.79
C ALA A 147 -6.11 -9.41 -6.18
N ASP A 148 -6.28 -9.66 -7.48
CA ASP A 148 -6.96 -10.86 -8.00
C ASP A 148 -6.25 -12.14 -7.52
N SER A 149 -4.92 -12.17 -7.58
CA SER A 149 -4.12 -13.27 -7.04
C SER A 149 -4.36 -13.45 -5.55
N CYS A 150 -4.28 -12.40 -4.72
CA CYS A 150 -4.46 -12.53 -3.28
C CYS A 150 -5.90 -12.93 -2.89
N ILE A 151 -6.92 -12.46 -3.62
CA ILE A 151 -8.31 -12.87 -3.43
C ILE A 151 -8.47 -14.39 -3.61
N SER A 152 -7.76 -14.97 -4.59
CA SER A 152 -7.77 -16.42 -4.85
C SER A 152 -7.03 -17.25 -3.79
N GLN A 153 -6.28 -16.62 -2.89
CA GLN A 153 -5.50 -17.31 -1.86
C GLN A 153 -6.27 -17.43 -0.54
N PRO A 154 -6.09 -18.55 0.20
CA PRO A 154 -6.71 -18.73 1.51
C PRO A 154 -6.05 -17.85 2.58
N LYS A 155 -4.75 -17.56 2.44
CA LYS A 155 -4.00 -16.76 3.41
C LYS A 155 -4.16 -15.26 3.13
N PRO A 156 -4.18 -14.41 4.17
CA PRO A 156 -4.03 -12.98 3.97
C PRO A 156 -2.64 -12.65 3.41
N GLY A 157 -2.47 -11.42 2.92
CA GLY A 157 -1.23 -10.98 2.30
C GLY A 157 -1.05 -9.47 2.36
N ILE A 158 0.18 -9.02 2.13
CA ILE A 158 0.47 -7.59 1.93
C ILE A 158 1.45 -7.43 0.78
N SER A 159 1.12 -6.51 -0.12
CA SER A 159 2.03 -6.04 -1.16
C SER A 159 2.40 -4.59 -0.90
N LEU A 160 3.70 -4.26 -0.91
CA LEU A 160 4.22 -2.92 -0.65
C LEU A 160 5.09 -2.48 -1.83
N ARG A 161 4.92 -1.24 -2.28
CA ARG A 161 5.61 -0.71 -3.45
C ARG A 161 6.16 0.66 -3.15
N TYR A 162 7.42 0.87 -3.48
CA TYR A 162 8.16 2.09 -3.17
C TYR A 162 8.74 2.72 -4.44
N GLY A 163 8.40 3.97 -4.68
CA GLY A 163 8.85 4.70 -5.87
C GLY A 163 8.62 6.20 -5.76
N HIS A 164 8.69 6.90 -6.89
CA HIS A 164 8.57 8.36 -6.95
C HIS A 164 7.13 8.82 -7.20
N GLU A 165 6.95 10.15 -7.20
CA GLU A 165 5.68 10.79 -7.54
C GLU A 165 5.20 10.42 -8.93
N THR A 166 6.10 10.43 -9.90
CA THR A 166 5.79 10.13 -11.30
C THR A 166 5.27 8.69 -11.46
N SER A 167 5.68 7.76 -10.61
CA SER A 167 5.16 6.40 -10.59
C SER A 167 3.65 6.32 -10.27
N THR A 168 3.10 7.33 -9.57
CA THR A 168 1.67 7.43 -9.21
C THR A 168 0.83 8.19 -10.24
N THR A 169 1.43 8.77 -11.28
CA THR A 169 0.72 9.34 -12.44
C THR A 169 -0.41 8.46 -13.01
N PRO A 170 -0.29 7.13 -13.14
CA PRO A 170 -1.38 6.28 -13.66
C PRO A 170 -2.55 6.14 -12.67
N LEU A 171 -2.36 6.55 -11.41
CA LEU A 171 -3.40 6.65 -10.39
C LEU A 171 -4.02 8.05 -10.33
N VAL A 172 -3.44 9.04 -11.03
CA VAL A 172 -3.99 10.41 -11.10
C VAL A 172 -5.38 10.37 -11.74
N GLY A 173 -6.34 10.99 -11.06
CA GLY A 173 -7.76 10.95 -11.45
C GLY A 173 -8.54 9.73 -10.96
N LEU A 174 -7.86 8.71 -10.37
CA LEU A 174 -8.51 7.71 -9.53
C LEU A 174 -8.58 8.19 -8.08
N PHE A 175 -7.47 8.75 -7.59
CA PHE A 175 -7.28 9.19 -6.21
C PHE A 175 -6.73 10.61 -6.16
N PRO A 176 -6.94 11.36 -5.07
CA PRO A 176 -6.19 12.59 -4.80
C PRO A 176 -4.70 12.30 -4.63
N GLU A 177 -3.86 13.31 -4.81
CA GLU A 177 -2.43 13.23 -4.53
C GLU A 177 -2.18 12.90 -3.05
N GLY A 178 -1.16 12.08 -2.79
CA GLY A 178 -0.73 11.70 -1.45
C GLY A 178 0.55 10.88 -1.48
N ASN A 179 1.20 10.77 -0.31
CA ASN A 179 2.44 10.04 -0.18
C ASN A 179 2.21 8.53 -0.02
N HIS A 180 1.14 8.15 0.65
CA HIS A 180 0.82 6.76 0.95
C HIS A 180 -0.57 6.43 0.46
N ILE A 181 -0.66 5.51 -0.50
CA ILE A 181 -1.93 4.96 -0.99
C ILE A 181 -2.05 3.54 -0.47
N GLN A 182 -3.19 3.19 0.11
CA GLN A 182 -3.49 1.84 0.59
C GLN A 182 -4.86 1.40 0.07
N LEU A 183 -4.91 0.28 -0.63
CA LEU A 183 -6.15 -0.43 -0.95
C LEU A 183 -6.29 -1.56 0.06
N VAL A 184 -7.34 -1.52 0.86
CA VAL A 184 -7.63 -2.50 1.91
C VAL A 184 -8.83 -3.33 1.51
N PHE A 185 -8.65 -4.64 1.47
CA PHE A 185 -9.64 -5.58 0.96
C PHE A 185 -10.29 -6.37 2.09
N TYR A 186 -11.59 -6.56 1.99
CA TYR A 186 -12.44 -7.17 3.00
C TYR A 186 -13.25 -8.33 2.42
N ARG A 187 -13.39 -9.40 3.19
CA ARG A 187 -14.26 -10.56 2.89
C ARG A 187 -14.91 -11.11 4.17
N ARG A 188 -16.04 -11.81 4.06
CA ARG A 188 -16.67 -12.51 5.20
C ARG A 188 -16.00 -13.85 5.50
N HIS A 189 -15.75 -14.62 4.45
CA HIS A 189 -15.10 -15.94 4.48
C HIS A 189 -14.31 -16.16 3.18
N LEU A 190 -13.58 -17.27 3.07
CA LEU A 190 -12.67 -17.53 1.95
C LEU A 190 -13.39 -17.58 0.59
N ASP A 191 -14.56 -18.21 0.54
CA ASP A 191 -15.35 -18.37 -0.70
C ASP A 191 -16.25 -17.16 -1.01
N ASP A 192 -16.11 -16.05 -0.28
CA ASP A 192 -16.95 -14.87 -0.45
C ASP A 192 -16.60 -14.11 -1.72
N GLN A 193 -17.49 -14.17 -2.71
CA GLN A 193 -17.35 -13.46 -3.98
C GLN A 193 -17.67 -11.95 -3.85
N ASP A 194 -18.29 -11.51 -2.74
CA ASP A 194 -18.59 -10.10 -2.48
C ASP A 194 -17.43 -9.37 -1.80
N VAL A 195 -16.22 -9.49 -2.35
CA VAL A 195 -15.04 -8.76 -1.85
C VAL A 195 -15.28 -7.25 -1.94
N LEU A 196 -15.01 -6.54 -0.84
CA LEU A 196 -15.04 -5.08 -0.79
C LEU A 196 -13.62 -4.51 -0.72
N VAL A 197 -13.42 -3.33 -1.29
CA VAL A 197 -12.18 -2.55 -1.22
C VAL A 197 -12.47 -1.16 -0.65
N LYS A 198 -11.59 -0.68 0.22
CA LYS A 198 -11.52 0.70 0.72
C LYS A 198 -10.18 1.30 0.33
N VAL A 199 -10.18 2.55 -0.12
CA VAL A 199 -8.94 3.26 -0.44
C VAL A 199 -8.63 4.27 0.66
N LEU A 200 -7.38 4.26 1.11
CA LEU A 200 -6.82 5.26 2.00
C LEU A 200 -5.74 6.04 1.26
N VAL A 201 -5.76 7.36 1.42
CA VAL A 201 -4.67 8.26 1.01
C VAL A 201 -4.19 8.99 2.25
N ASP A 202 -2.90 8.86 2.56
CA ASP A 202 -2.26 9.36 3.79
C ASP A 202 -3.08 9.00 5.06
N GLY A 203 -3.51 7.74 5.11
CA GLY A 203 -4.31 7.17 6.20
C GLY A 203 -5.78 7.61 6.24
N LYS A 204 -6.22 8.54 5.39
CA LYS A 204 -7.61 9.01 5.33
C LYS A 204 -8.39 8.22 4.28
N ALA A 205 -9.57 7.72 4.65
CA ALA A 205 -10.44 7.07 3.67
C ALA A 205 -10.99 8.10 2.67
N ILE A 206 -10.97 7.74 1.39
CA ILE A 206 -11.47 8.59 0.32
C ILE A 206 -12.75 8.02 -0.28
N THR A 207 -13.56 8.91 -0.84
CA THR A 207 -14.74 8.55 -1.64
C THR A 207 -14.34 8.51 -3.10
N LEU A 208 -14.64 7.40 -3.77
CA LEU A 208 -14.47 7.22 -5.20
C LEU A 208 -15.77 7.55 -5.94
N PRO A 209 -15.70 7.98 -7.22
CA PRO A 209 -16.86 8.21 -8.07
C PRO A 209 -17.44 6.88 -8.59
N LEU A 210 -17.73 5.96 -7.67
CA LEU A 210 -18.26 4.62 -7.94
C LEU A 210 -19.54 4.40 -7.13
N PRO A 211 -20.52 3.66 -7.68
CA PRO A 211 -21.72 3.32 -6.93
C PRO A 211 -21.37 2.37 -5.78
N THR A 212 -21.90 2.66 -4.60
CA THR A 212 -21.83 1.76 -3.43
C THR A 212 -23.05 1.91 -2.53
N LYS A 213 -23.36 0.84 -1.79
CA LYS A 213 -24.39 0.83 -0.74
C LYS A 213 -23.87 1.34 0.60
N GLN A 214 -22.55 1.35 0.80
CA GLN A 214 -21.93 1.71 2.08
C GLN A 214 -20.59 2.41 1.83
N LEU A 215 -20.53 3.72 2.04
CA LEU A 215 -19.26 4.45 1.99
C LEU A 215 -18.36 4.07 3.19
N PRO A 216 -17.02 4.09 3.02
CA PRO A 216 -16.24 4.27 1.79
C PRO A 216 -15.83 2.94 1.15
N TYR A 217 -16.70 1.93 1.18
CA TYR A 217 -16.43 0.58 0.70
C TYR A 217 -17.00 0.36 -0.69
N TYR A 218 -16.28 -0.30 -1.58
CA TYR A 218 -16.71 -0.53 -2.96
C TYR A 218 -16.55 -2.00 -3.31
N LYS A 219 -17.46 -2.57 -4.11
CA LYS A 219 -17.27 -3.94 -4.61
C LYS A 219 -15.99 -4.00 -5.46
N TRP A 220 -15.15 -5.01 -5.21
CA TRP A 220 -13.91 -5.20 -5.98
C TRP A 220 -14.19 -5.32 -7.47
N SER A 221 -15.20 -6.10 -7.87
CA SER A 221 -15.58 -6.25 -9.28
C SER A 221 -15.90 -4.92 -9.97
N THR A 222 -16.63 -4.03 -9.30
CA THR A 222 -16.94 -2.67 -9.80
C THR A 222 -15.68 -1.81 -9.89
N PHE A 223 -14.88 -1.78 -8.82
CA PHE A 223 -13.63 -1.00 -8.78
C PHE A 223 -12.63 -1.49 -9.83
N ARG A 224 -12.45 -2.80 -9.97
CA ARG A 224 -11.61 -3.45 -10.97
C ARG A 224 -12.04 -3.07 -12.38
N THR A 225 -13.33 -3.21 -12.69
CA THR A 225 -13.87 -2.83 -14.02
C THR A 225 -13.61 -1.36 -14.32
N TYR A 226 -13.78 -0.48 -13.33
CA TYR A 226 -13.47 0.94 -13.49
C TYR A 226 -11.99 1.18 -13.80
N CYS A 227 -11.08 0.53 -13.08
CA CYS A 227 -9.64 0.64 -13.32
C CYS A 227 -9.24 0.10 -14.70
N LEU A 228 -9.83 -1.01 -15.14
CA LEU A 228 -9.58 -1.59 -16.46
C LEU A 228 -10.02 -0.67 -17.59
N LYS A 229 -11.22 -0.08 -17.49
CA LYS A 229 -11.69 0.92 -18.45
C LYS A 229 -10.78 2.14 -18.50
N ARG A 230 -10.24 2.57 -17.35
CA ARG A 230 -9.25 3.66 -17.30
C ARG A 230 -7.96 3.27 -18.02
N LEU A 231 -7.48 2.05 -17.85
CA LEU A 231 -6.31 1.54 -18.58
C LEU A 231 -6.54 1.52 -20.10
N GLU A 232 -7.71 1.09 -20.55
CA GLU A 232 -8.10 1.11 -21.98
C GLU A 232 -8.09 2.54 -22.54
N LEU A 233 -8.74 3.48 -21.86
CA LEU A 233 -8.77 4.90 -22.28
C LEU A 233 -7.37 5.53 -22.36
N LEU A 234 -6.48 5.18 -21.43
CA LEU A 234 -5.09 5.66 -21.44
C LEU A 234 -4.31 5.07 -22.62
N ASN A 235 -4.57 3.81 -22.99
CA ASN A 235 -3.98 3.19 -24.16
C ASN A 235 -4.52 3.78 -25.47
N GLU A 236 -5.81 4.08 -25.57
CA GLU A 236 -6.42 4.69 -26.76
C GLU A 236 -5.89 6.11 -27.02
N ARG A 237 -5.68 6.91 -25.97
CA ARG A 237 -5.08 8.26 -26.08
C ARG A 237 -3.65 8.23 -26.64
N ARG A 238 -2.96 7.09 -26.53
CA ARG A 238 -1.60 6.88 -27.06
C ARG A 238 -1.60 6.57 -28.56
N GLU A 239 -2.66 5.93 -29.05
CA GLU A 239 -2.76 5.48 -30.45
C GLU A 239 -3.33 6.55 -31.38
N LYS A 240 -3.84 7.66 -30.82
CA LYS A 240 -4.21 8.84 -31.59
C LYS A 240 -2.96 9.70 -31.85
N PRO A 241 -2.67 10.05 -33.11
CA PRO A 241 -1.50 10.84 -33.50
C PRO A 241 -1.51 12.25 -32.92
#